data_AF-A0A9E5IH38-F1
#
_entry.id   AF-A0A9E5IH38-F1
#
_cell.length_a   1.000
_cell.length_b   1.000
_cell.length_c   1.000
_cell.angle_alpha   90.00
_cell.angle_beta   90.00
_cell.angle_gamma   90.00
#
_symmetry.space_group_name_H-M   'P 1'
#
loop_
_entity.id
_entity.type
_entity.pdbx_description
1 polymer ?
#
loop_
_entity_poly.entity_id
_entity_poly.type
_entity_poly.pdbx_seq_one_letter_code
_entity_poly.pdbx_strand_id
1 'polypeptide(L)' 'MDGGELSLEIDIDQGARISSINFRGFECAVPFRGQLLTWGWYPMLPWAGRIR' A
#
# COMPACT_ATOMS: atom_id res chain seq x y z
N MET A 1 -10.81 -21.14 -15.54
CA MET A 1 -10.93 -20.07 -14.55
C MET A 1 -9.73 -19.18 -14.78
N ASP A 2 -9.93 -18.06 -15.46
CA ASP A 2 -8.88 -17.15 -15.87
C ASP A 2 -8.46 -16.36 -14.61
N GLY A 3 -7.44 -16.88 -13.92
CA GLY A 3 -6.95 -16.29 -12.67
C GLY A 3 -6.47 -14.88 -12.96
N GLY A 4 -7.24 -13.88 -12.53
CA GLY A 4 -6.89 -12.48 -12.76
C GLY A 4 -5.50 -12.17 -12.21
N GLU A 5 -4.65 -11.58 -13.05
CA GLU A 5 -3.30 -11.18 -12.69
C GLU A 5 -3.38 -10.07 -11.63
N LEU A 6 -3.02 -10.42 -10.39
CA LEU A 6 -2.89 -9.52 -9.25
C LEU A 6 -1.44 -9.59 -8.78
N SER A 7 -0.75 -8.45 -8.75
CA SER A 7 0.54 -8.32 -8.10
C SER A 7 0.48 -7.31 -6.96
N LEU A 8 1.33 -7.53 -5.96
CA LEU A 8 1.41 -6.71 -4.77
C LEU A 8 2.87 -6.54 -4.37
N GLU A 9 3.23 -5.32 -4.00
CA GLU A 9 4.56 -4.99 -3.50
C GLU A 9 4.46 -4.48 -2.06
N ILE A 10 5.43 -4.88 -1.23
CA ILE A 10 5.56 -4.44 0.16
C ILE A 10 6.92 -3.75 0.30
N ASP A 11 6.90 -2.51 0.79
CA ASP A 11 8.11 -1.78 1.15
C ASP A 11 8.36 -1.94 2.66
N ILE A 12 9.32 -2.81 2.99
CA ILE A 12 9.72 -3.11 4.37
C ILE A 12 10.51 -1.97 5.03
N ASP A 13 11.21 -1.17 4.24
CA ASP A 13 12.05 -0.07 4.72
C ASP A 13 11.20 1.17 5.06
N GLN A 14 9.99 1.26 4.50
CA GLN A 14 9.05 2.36 4.73
C GLN A 14 7.84 1.98 5.59
N GLY A 15 8.06 1.14 6.60
CA GLY A 15 7.03 0.79 7.60
C GLY A 15 6.12 -0.35 7.17
N ALA A 16 6.64 -1.31 6.38
CA ALA A 16 5.91 -2.49 5.91
C ALA A 16 4.56 -2.16 5.26
N ARG A 17 4.55 -1.10 4.45
CA ARG A 17 3.36 -0.66 3.70
C ARG A 17 3.18 -1.50 2.45
N ILE A 18 1.96 -1.56 1.95
CA ILE A 18 1.71 -1.97 0.57
C ILE A 18 2.07 -0.78 -0.32
N SER A 19 3.11 -0.94 -1.14
CA SER A 19 3.63 0.11 -2.03
C SER A 19 2.93 0.15 -3.38
N SER A 20 2.48 -1.00 -3.88
CA SER A 20 1.74 -1.15 -5.15
C SER A 20 0.73 -2.29 -5.05
N ILE A 21 -0.41 -2.09 -5.71
CA ILE A 21 -1.41 -3.13 -5.98
C ILE A 21 -1.76 -3.02 -7.47
N ASN A 22 -1.20 -3.90 -8.29
CA ASN A 22 -1.52 -3.94 -9.71
C ASN A 22 -2.57 -5.02 -9.98
N PHE A 23 -3.71 -4.61 -10.54
CA PHE A 23 -4.74 -5.53 -10.99
C PHE A 23 -4.98 -5.33 -12.47
N ARG A 24 -4.60 -6.31 -13.29
CA ARG A 24 -4.79 -6.27 -14.75
C ARG A 24 -4.24 -4.99 -15.39
N GLY A 25 -3.07 -4.53 -14.94
CA GLY A 25 -2.43 -3.31 -15.42
C GLY A 25 -2.88 -2.02 -14.74
N PHE A 26 -3.91 -2.06 -13.89
CA PHE A 26 -4.35 -0.89 -13.12
C PHE A 26 -3.63 -0.82 -11.78
N GLU A 27 -2.98 0.30 -11.51
CA GLU A 27 -2.45 0.62 -10.20
C GLU A 27 -3.56 1.12 -9.29
N CYS A 28 -3.78 0.42 -8.17
CA CYS A 28 -4.80 0.73 -7.19
C CYS A 28 -4.26 1.46 -5.96
N ALA A 29 -2.95 1.43 -5.71
CA ALA A 29 -2.31 2.19 -4.63
C ALA A 29 -1.95 3.61 -5.09
N VAL A 30 -1.88 4.55 -4.14
CA VAL A 30 -1.39 5.90 -4.44
C VAL A 30 0.13 5.81 -4.66
N PRO A 31 0.68 6.25 -5.81
CA PRO A 31 2.11 6.15 -6.10
C PRO A 31 2.91 7.10 -5.21
N PHE A 32 4.22 6.83 -5.07
CA PHE A 32 5.12 7.65 -4.26
C PHE A 32 5.14 9.12 -4.72
N ARG A 33 5.01 10.05 -3.76
CA ARG A 33 4.98 11.51 -4.00
C ARG A 33 5.99 12.29 -3.14
N GLY A 34 7.05 11.63 -2.66
CA GLY A 34 8.16 12.28 -1.94
C GLY A 34 7.97 12.47 -0.44
N GLN A 35 6.81 12.14 0.13
CA GLN A 35 6.55 12.20 1.59
C GLN A 35 6.07 10.86 2.12
N LEU A 36 6.43 10.51 3.35
CA LEU A 36 6.18 9.17 3.92
C LEU A 36 4.69 8.83 4.10
N LEU A 37 3.82 9.78 4.40
CA LEU A 37 2.42 9.51 4.79
C LEU A 37 1.39 9.81 3.69
N THR A 38 1.83 10.04 2.44
CA THR A 38 0.97 10.52 1.36
C THR A 38 0.82 9.53 0.20
N TRP A 39 1.19 8.26 0.40
CA TRP A 39 1.21 7.24 -0.65
C TRP A 39 1.18 5.82 -0.07
N GLY A 40 0.89 4.84 -0.93
CA GLY A 40 0.75 3.44 -0.54
C GLY A 40 -0.33 3.23 0.54
N TRP A 41 -0.40 2.04 1.09
CA TRP A 41 -1.25 1.72 2.24
C TRP A 41 -0.36 1.33 3.41
N TYR A 42 -0.15 2.27 4.34
CA TYR A 42 0.69 2.04 5.51
C TYR A 42 -0.13 1.44 6.67
N PRO A 43 0.45 0.55 7.47
CA PRO A 43 -0.22 -0.01 8.64
C PRO A 43 -0.40 1.06 9.73
N MET A 44 -1.57 1.06 10.37
CA MET A 44 -1.84 1.87 11.57
C MET A 44 -1.98 0.94 12.78
N LEU A 45 -0.87 0.68 13.47
CA LEU A 45 -0.80 -0.28 14.58
C LEU A 45 -0.05 0.33 15.79
N PRO A 46 -0.40 -0.08 17.03
CA PRO A 46 -1.49 -1.00 17.36
C PRO A 46 -2.88 -0.34 17.37
N TRP A 47 -2.96 1.00 17.26
CA TRP A 47 -4.24 1.72 17.16
C TRP A 47 -4.25 2.60 15.91
N ALA A 48 -5.39 2.62 15.22
CA ALA A 48 -5.67 3.58 14.16
C ALA A 48 -6.47 4.76 14.72
N GLY A 49 -6.03 5.98 14.44
CA GLY A 49 -6.70 7.21 14.88
C GLY A 49 -6.16 7.77 16.20
N ARG A 50 -7.03 8.39 17.00
CA ARG A 50 -6.65 9.07 18.25
C ARG A 50 -7.10 8.25 19.46
N ILE A 51 -6.22 8.12 20.43
CA ILE A 51 -6.52 7.55 21.76
C ILE A 51 -6.78 8.74 22.70
N ARG A 52 -7.80 8.62 23.55
CA ARG A 52 -8.10 9.60 24.58
C ARG A 52 -7.45 9.22 25.91
#